data_AF-A0AAD7HV76-F1
#
_entry.id   AF-A0AAD7HV76-F1
#
_cell.length_a   1.000
_cell.length_b   1.000
_cell.length_c   1.000
_cell.angle_alpha   90.00
_cell.angle_beta   90.00
_cell.angle_gamma   90.00
#
_symmetry.space_group_name_H-M   'P 1'
#
loop_
_entity.id
_entity.type
_entity.pdbx_description
1 polymer ?
#
loop_
_entity_poly.entity_id
_entity_poly.type
_entity_poly.pdbx_seq_one_letter_code
_entity_poly.pdbx_strand_id
1 'polypeptide(L)'
;TNLPPSDSEIRQILLLIREADEKVVHLNAEVSRAAAALNSLTERRDTRRKDAAAFRAIISPIRRIPTEILAQIFLASLADDAVASDNIASDSYTGQTVLLPPILFGHVSSGWRAVAAATPRLWSDIRLQIEKP
;
A
#
# COMPACT_ATOMS: atom_id res chain seq x y z
N THR A 1 -28.44 -12.56 -55.36
CA THR A 1 -29.39 -11.57 -55.95
C THR A 1 -29.30 -10.32 -55.12
N ASN A 2 -28.78 -9.23 -55.68
CA ASN A 2 -28.47 -7.98 -54.98
C ASN A 2 -29.52 -6.93 -55.38
N LEU A 3 -30.78 -7.17 -55.02
CA LEU A 3 -31.88 -6.24 -55.30
C LEU A 3 -31.99 -5.26 -54.13
N PRO A 4 -32.15 -3.95 -54.41
CA PRO A 4 -32.33 -2.96 -53.37
C PRO A 4 -33.65 -3.23 -52.61
N PRO A 5 -33.69 -2.99 -51.29
CA PRO A 5 -34.88 -3.19 -50.49
C PRO A 5 -36.02 -2.26 -50.93
N SER A 6 -37.25 -2.76 -50.80
CA SER A 6 -38.46 -2.01 -51.07
C SER A 6 -38.68 -0.90 -50.03
N ASP A 7 -39.44 0.13 -50.40
CA ASP A 7 -39.74 1.25 -49.49
C ASP A 7 -40.42 0.82 -48.18
N SER A 8 -41.20 -0.28 -48.21
CA SER A 8 -41.80 -0.87 -47.01
C SER A 8 -40.75 -1.50 -46.09
N GLU A 9 -39.77 -2.20 -46.65
CA GLU A 9 -38.67 -2.79 -45.86
C GLU A 9 -37.79 -1.68 -45.28
N ILE A 10 -37.50 -0.64 -46.05
CA ILE A 10 -36.76 0.54 -45.58
C ILE A 10 -37.50 1.19 -44.40
N ARG A 11 -38.82 1.43 -44.51
CA ARG A 11 -39.61 2.01 -43.41
C ARG A 11 -39.59 1.14 -42.16
N GLN A 12 -39.73 -0.17 -42.31
CA GLN A 12 -39.71 -1.10 -41.18
C GLN A 12 -38.35 -1.11 -40.49
N ILE A 13 -37.25 -1.10 -41.26
CA ILE A 13 -35.89 -1.02 -40.73
C ILE A 13 -35.67 0.29 -39.99
N LEU A 14 -36.14 1.42 -40.52
CA LEU A 14 -36.02 2.73 -39.85
C LEU A 14 -36.76 2.78 -38.51
N LEU A 15 -37.94 2.15 -38.40
CA LEU A 15 -38.66 2.05 -37.13
C LEU A 15 -37.88 1.22 -36.11
N LEU A 16 -37.30 0.09 -36.53
CA LEU A 16 -36.46 -0.74 -35.66
C LEU A 16 -35.20 -0.02 -35.20
N ILE A 17 -34.54 0.74 -36.09
CA ILE A 17 -33.38 1.57 -35.73
C ILE A 17 -33.78 2.60 -34.69
N ARG A 18 -34.90 3.31 -34.90
CA ARG A 18 -35.39 4.29 -33.95
C ARG A 18 -35.68 3.68 -32.57
N GLU A 19 -36.35 2.52 -32.53
CA GLU A 19 -36.61 1.82 -31.27
C GLU A 19 -35.32 1.40 -30.57
N ALA A 20 -34.32 0.92 -31.33
CA ALA A 20 -33.01 0.58 -30.79
C ALA A 20 -32.29 1.81 -30.24
N ASP A 21 -32.32 2.95 -30.95
CA ASP A 21 -31.70 4.20 -30.53
C ASP A 21 -32.34 4.72 -29.22
N GLU A 22 -33.68 4.67 -29.12
CA GLU A 22 -34.41 5.05 -27.91
C GLU A 22 -34.01 4.16 -26.71
N LYS A 23 -33.85 2.84 -26.92
CA LYS A 23 -33.37 1.90 -25.89
C LYS A 23 -31.93 2.19 -25.48
N VAL A 24 -31.05 2.50 -26.43
CA VAL A 24 -29.65 2.86 -26.15
C VAL A 24 -29.58 4.11 -25.28
N VAL A 25 -30.40 5.13 -25.57
CA VAL A 25 -30.47 6.35 -24.75
C VAL A 25 -30.90 6.02 -23.31
N HIS A 26 -31.91 5.16 -23.14
CA HIS A 26 -32.35 4.75 -21.80
C HIS A 26 -31.26 3.98 -21.03
N LEU A 27 -30.62 3.01 -21.68
CA LEU A 27 -29.53 2.23 -21.09
C LEU A 27 -28.34 3.12 -20.69
N ASN A 28 -27.98 4.09 -21.52
CA ASN A 28 -26.92 5.05 -21.20
C ASN A 28 -27.25 5.88 -19.96
N ALA A 29 -28.52 6.28 -19.79
CA ALA A 29 -28.97 6.96 -18.58
C ALA A 29 -28.88 6.06 -17.33
N GLU A 30 -29.24 4.78 -17.46
CA GLU A 30 -29.09 3.79 -16.38
C GLU A 30 -27.63 3.56 -16.01
N VAL A 31 -26.75 3.38 -16.99
CA VAL A 31 -25.31 3.25 -16.80
C VAL A 31 -24.75 4.48 -16.07
N SER A 32 -25.14 5.69 -16.50
CA SER A 32 -24.71 6.93 -15.85
C SER A 32 -25.15 7.00 -14.38
N ARG A 33 -26.41 6.66 -14.08
CA ARG A 33 -26.92 6.61 -12.70
C ARG A 33 -26.18 5.58 -11.85
N ALA A 34 -25.96 4.38 -12.38
CA ALA A 34 -25.25 3.31 -11.69
C ALA A 34 -23.79 3.69 -11.40
N ALA A 35 -23.11 4.32 -12.37
CA ALA A 35 -21.75 4.82 -12.20
C ALA A 35 -21.66 5.90 -11.11
N ALA A 36 -22.61 6.85 -11.08
CA ALA A 36 -22.67 7.87 -10.04
C ALA A 36 -22.88 7.26 -8.64
N ALA A 37 -23.80 6.28 -8.52
CA ALA A 37 -24.04 5.57 -7.26
C ALA A 37 -22.81 4.79 -6.81
N LEU A 38 -22.12 4.10 -7.73
CA LEU A 38 -20.90 3.34 -7.45
C LEU A 38 -19.78 4.26 -6.96
N ASN A 39 -19.59 5.42 -7.60
CA ASN A 39 -18.59 6.40 -7.19
C ASN A 39 -18.86 6.91 -5.77
N SER A 40 -20.11 7.28 -5.47
CA SER A 40 -20.49 7.74 -4.12
C SER A 40 -20.26 6.66 -3.05
N LEU A 41 -20.66 5.42 -3.33
CA LEU A 41 -20.45 4.31 -2.39
C LEU A 41 -18.97 4.00 -2.18
N THR A 42 -18.17 4.09 -3.25
CA THR A 42 -16.71 3.90 -3.21
C THR A 42 -16.04 4.94 -2.34
N GLU A 43 -16.38 6.22 -2.54
CA GLU A 43 -15.84 7.33 -1.74
C GLU A 43 -16.18 7.19 -0.26
N ARG A 44 -17.44 6.84 0.05
CA ARG A 44 -17.89 6.60 1.43
C ARG A 44 -17.14 5.43 2.06
N ARG A 45 -17.00 4.31 1.34
CA ARG A 45 -16.25 3.13 1.80
C ARG A 45 -14.80 3.52 2.10
N ASP A 46 -14.15 4.24 1.20
CA ASP A 46 -12.74 4.57 1.32
C ASP A 46 -12.48 5.54 2.47
N THR A 47 -13.38 6.51 2.68
CA THR A 47 -13.36 7.37 3.88
C THR A 47 -13.44 6.54 5.16
N ARG A 48 -14.42 5.64 5.27
CA ARG A 48 -14.56 4.79 6.47
C ARG A 48 -13.37 3.84 6.66
N ARG A 49 -12.76 3.37 5.58
CA ARG A 49 -11.56 2.54 5.65
C ARG A 49 -10.37 3.33 6.17
N LYS A 50 -10.20 4.59 5.75
CA LYS A 50 -9.19 5.51 6.28
C LYS A 50 -9.39 5.76 7.78
N ASP A 51 -10.62 6.06 8.20
CA ASP A 51 -10.94 6.27 9.62
C ASP A 51 -10.60 5.04 10.46
N ALA A 52 -11.03 3.86 10.01
CA ALA A 52 -10.76 2.60 10.69
C ALA A 52 -9.25 2.29 10.75
N ALA A 53 -8.50 2.60 9.71
CA ALA A 53 -7.04 2.45 9.71
C ALA A 53 -6.38 3.41 10.71
N ALA A 54 -6.84 4.66 10.81
CA ALA A 54 -6.35 5.63 11.77
C ALA A 54 -6.61 5.16 13.22
N PHE A 55 -7.82 4.69 13.52
CA PHE A 55 -8.13 4.13 14.85
C PHE A 55 -7.30 2.90 15.18
N ARG A 56 -7.13 1.97 14.23
CA ARG A 56 -6.24 0.80 14.39
C ARG A 56 -4.80 1.20 14.67
N ALA A 57 -4.30 2.24 13.98
CA ALA A 57 -2.97 2.76 14.21
C ALA A 57 -2.80 3.36 15.62
N ILE A 58 -3.84 4.04 16.14
CA ILE A 58 -3.83 4.61 17.51
C ILE A 58 -3.77 3.49 18.55
N ILE A 59 -4.59 2.44 18.41
CA ILE A 59 -4.64 1.34 19.39
C ILE A 59 -3.54 0.30 19.19
N SER A 60 -2.72 0.45 18.14
CA SER A 60 -1.62 -0.46 17.84
C SER A 60 -0.72 -0.63 19.07
N PRO A 61 -0.41 -1.87 19.48
CA PRO A 61 0.44 -2.13 20.65
C PRO A 61 1.73 -1.32 20.63
N ILE A 62 2.32 -1.15 19.44
CA ILE A 62 3.61 -0.49 19.25
C ILE A 62 3.63 0.99 19.65
N ARG A 63 2.47 1.67 19.64
CA ARG A 63 2.34 3.07 20.10
C ARG A 63 1.99 3.17 21.59
N ARG A 64 1.66 2.05 22.22
CA ARG A 64 1.30 1.95 23.64
C ARG A 64 2.43 1.39 24.51
N ILE A 65 3.48 0.87 23.87
CA ILE A 65 4.68 0.39 24.56
C ILE A 65 5.44 1.61 25.10
N PRO A 66 5.77 1.67 26.40
CA PRO A 66 6.64 2.69 26.96
C PRO A 66 7.98 2.73 26.23
N THR A 67 8.56 3.92 26.08
CA THR A 67 9.80 4.11 25.33
C THR A 67 10.96 3.27 25.86
N GLU A 68 10.98 3.00 27.16
CA GLU A 68 11.96 2.17 27.86
C GLU A 68 11.86 0.70 27.43
N ILE A 69 10.63 0.18 27.27
CA ILE A 69 10.39 -1.19 26.83
C ILE A 69 10.74 -1.32 25.34
N LEU A 70 10.39 -0.32 24.53
CA LEU A 70 10.77 -0.30 23.12
C LEU A 70 12.30 -0.26 22.94
N ALA A 71 13.00 0.52 23.75
CA ALA A 71 14.47 0.55 23.79
C ALA A 71 15.07 -0.79 24.20
N GLN A 72 14.48 -1.48 25.19
CA GLN A 72 14.91 -2.83 25.57
C GLN A 72 14.70 -3.85 24.44
N ILE A 73 13.61 -3.75 23.68
CA ILE A 73 13.38 -4.60 22.50
C ILE A 73 14.47 -4.35 21.46
N PHE A 74 14.79 -3.09 21.15
CA PHE A 74 15.87 -2.74 20.22
C PHE A 74 17.22 -3.32 20.66
N LEU A 75 17.53 -3.25 21.95
CA LEU A 75 18.77 -3.80 22.51
C LEU A 75 18.77 -5.34 22.49
N ALA A 76 17.64 -5.98 22.77
CA ALA A 76 17.50 -7.43 22.71
C ALA A 76 17.69 -7.95 21.29
N SER A 77 17.15 -7.27 20.28
CA SER A 77 17.35 -7.65 18.88
C SER A 77 18.81 -7.55 18.41
N LEU A 78 19.64 -6.72 19.06
CA LEU A 78 21.08 -6.66 18.79
C LEU A 78 21.86 -7.80 19.46
N ALA A 79 21.36 -8.32 20.58
CA ALA A 79 22.03 -9.35 21.36
C ALA A 79 21.95 -10.72 20.68
N ASP A 80 20.85 -11.02 19.96
CA ASP A 80 20.73 -12.25 19.17
C ASP A 80 21.66 -12.25 17.94
N ASP A 81 21.89 -11.08 17.33
CA ASP A 81 22.85 -10.93 16.22
C ASP A 81 24.32 -11.07 16.66
N ALA A 82 24.62 -10.82 17.95
CA ALA A 82 25.97 -11.02 18.49
C ALA A 82 26.37 -12.51 18.53
N VAL A 83 25.40 -13.43 18.65
CA VAL A 83 25.63 -14.88 18.58
C VAL A 83 25.79 -15.36 17.13
N ALA A 84 25.27 -14.61 16.17
CA ALA A 84 25.48 -14.83 14.74
C ALA A 84 26.76 -14.14 14.20
N SER A 85 27.52 -13.44 15.04
CA SER A 85 28.67 -12.64 14.61
C SER A 85 29.91 -13.44 14.22
N ASP A 86 29.94 -14.75 14.46
CA ASP A 86 30.93 -15.66 13.84
C ASP A 86 30.53 -16.12 12.43
N ASN A 87 29.29 -15.83 11.99
CA ASN A 87 28.76 -16.25 10.68
C ASN A 87 28.21 -15.11 9.81
N ILE A 88 28.47 -13.83 10.13
CA ILE A 88 28.34 -12.75 9.12
C ILE A 88 29.57 -12.78 8.19
N ALA A 89 29.87 -13.96 7.68
CA ALA A 89 30.59 -14.11 6.44
C ALA A 89 29.54 -13.85 5.35
N SER A 90 29.61 -12.67 4.75
CA SER A 90 29.45 -12.52 3.31
C SER A 90 28.31 -13.35 2.69
N ASP A 91 27.09 -12.81 2.66
CA ASP A 91 26.23 -13.09 1.51
C ASP A 91 26.81 -12.33 0.30
N SER A 92 27.90 -12.88 -0.25
CA SER A 92 28.56 -12.44 -1.49
C SER A 92 27.69 -12.64 -2.72
N TYR A 93 26.44 -13.06 -2.57
CA TYR A 93 25.49 -13.29 -3.65
C TYR A 93 24.55 -12.13 -3.94
N THR A 94 24.44 -11.11 -3.07
CA THR A 94 23.46 -10.02 -3.26
C THR A 94 24.03 -8.60 -3.23
N GLY A 95 25.30 -8.40 -2.85
CA GLY A 95 25.91 -7.06 -2.81
C GLY A 95 25.16 -6.06 -1.92
N GLN A 96 24.41 -6.55 -0.93
CA GLN A 96 23.53 -5.73 -0.13
C GLN A 96 24.28 -5.27 1.13
N THR A 97 24.54 -3.96 1.21
CA THR A 97 25.06 -3.30 2.41
C THR A 97 24.15 -3.65 3.60
N VAL A 98 24.65 -4.43 4.55
CA VAL A 98 23.93 -4.72 5.80
C VAL A 98 23.85 -3.42 6.59
N LEU A 99 22.69 -2.76 6.54
CA LEU A 99 22.42 -1.58 7.34
C LEU A 99 22.52 -1.96 8.82
N LEU A 100 23.33 -1.23 9.58
CA LEU A 100 23.46 -1.39 11.02
C LEU A 100 22.05 -1.40 11.67
N PRO A 101 21.69 -2.38 12.51
CA PRO A 101 20.33 -2.51 13.03
C PRO A 101 19.76 -1.24 13.71
N PRO A 102 20.55 -0.37 14.39
CA PRO A 102 20.08 0.90 14.92
C PRO A 102 19.52 1.86 13.85
N ILE A 103 20.10 1.84 12.64
CA ILE A 103 19.66 2.65 11.50
C ILE A 103 18.31 2.12 10.99
N LEU A 104 18.15 0.80 10.97
CA LEU A 104 16.94 0.09 10.54
C LEU A 104 15.71 0.50 11.38
N PHE A 105 15.85 0.64 12.70
CA PHE A 105 14.75 1.13 13.55
C PHE A 105 14.29 2.56 13.18
N GLY A 106 15.22 3.41 12.74
CA GLY A 106 14.94 4.80 12.34
C GLY A 106 14.12 4.95 11.05
N HIS A 107 14.02 3.89 10.24
CA HIS A 107 13.22 3.85 9.01
C HIS A 107 11.76 3.45 9.23
N VAL A 108 11.42 2.86 10.39
CA VAL A 108 10.06 2.38 10.67
C VAL A 108 9.09 3.52 10.95
N SER A 109 9.45 4.47 11.82
CA SER A 109 8.63 5.63 12.15
C SER A 109 9.44 6.75 12.80
N SER A 110 8.88 7.96 12.86
CA SER A 110 9.46 9.07 13.61
C SER A 110 9.59 8.77 15.11
N GLY A 111 8.63 8.06 15.70
CA GLY A 111 8.68 7.64 17.10
C GLY A 111 9.81 6.64 17.38
N TRP A 112 9.97 5.65 16.51
CA TRP A 112 11.05 4.67 16.61
C TRP A 112 12.43 5.33 16.47
N ARG A 113 12.55 6.26 15.53
CA ARG A 113 13.77 7.06 15.35
C ARG A 113 14.12 7.86 16.61
N ALA A 114 13.13 8.50 17.24
CA ALA A 114 13.34 9.25 18.47
C ALA A 114 13.83 8.34 19.61
N VAL A 115 13.22 7.16 19.77
CA VAL A 115 13.64 6.19 20.79
C VAL A 115 15.03 5.63 20.50
N ALA A 116 15.33 5.29 19.24
CA ALA A 116 16.64 4.79 18.84
C ALA A 116 17.74 5.84 19.10
N ALA A 117 17.51 7.10 18.74
CA ALA A 117 18.43 8.20 19.02
C ALA A 117 18.60 8.47 20.53
N ALA A 118 17.53 8.33 21.32
CA ALA A 118 17.55 8.49 22.77
C ALA A 118 18.12 7.29 23.54
N THR A 119 18.56 6.23 22.87
CA THR A 119 19.11 5.03 23.50
C THR A 119 20.60 4.88 23.15
N PRO A 120 21.54 5.49 23.90
CA PRO A 120 22.97 5.49 23.58
C PRO A 120 23.60 4.10 23.43
N ARG A 121 23.08 3.11 24.17
CA ARG A 121 23.54 1.72 24.09
C ARG A 121 23.34 1.06 22.72
N LEU A 122 22.44 1.58 21.88
CA LEU A 122 22.30 1.10 20.50
C LEU A 122 23.46 1.55 19.61
N TRP A 123 24.17 2.60 20.00
CA TRP A 123 25.23 3.24 19.23
C TRP A 123 26.63 2.98 19.79
N SER A 124 26.76 2.09 20.78
CA SER A 124 28.03 1.80 21.44
C SER A 124 28.97 0.91 20.62
N ASP A 125 28.46 0.17 19.64
CA ASP A 125 29.26 -0.61 18.68
C ASP A 125 28.74 -0.32 17.26
N ILE A 126 29.58 0.30 16.43
CA ILE A 126 29.28 0.62 15.03
C ILE A 126 30.39 0.01 14.18
N ARG A 127 30.04 -1.00 13.38
CA ARG A 127 30.95 -1.65 12.43
C ARG A 127 30.73 -1.10 11.04
N LEU A 128 31.75 -0.47 10.49
CA LEU A 128 31.74 0.06 9.12
C LEU A 128 32.58 -0.84 8.23
N GLN A 129 31.96 -1.43 7.22
CA GLN A 129 32.68 -2.07 6.12
C GLN A 129 32.87 -1.03 5.01
N ILE A 130 34.12 -0.62 4.80
CA ILE A 130 34.48 0.29 3.72
C ILE A 130 35.08 -0.56 2.61
N GLU A 131 34.41 -0.61 1.46
CA GLU A 131 34.97 -1.25 0.26
C GLU A 131 36.17 -0.44 -0.23
N LYS A 132 37.25 -1.13 -0.61
CA LYS A 132 38.43 -0.50 -1.19
C LYS A 132 38.11 -0.04 -2.63
N PRO A 133 38.54 1.16 -3.06
CA PRO A 133 38.37 1.62 -4.42
C PRO A 133 39.17 0.78 -5.44
#